data_AF-A0A5A7V9H0-F1
#
_entry.id   AF-A0A5A7V9H0-F1
#
_cell.length_a   1.000
_cell.length_b   1.000
_cell.length_c   1.000
_cell.angle_alpha   90.00
_cell.angle_beta   90.00
_cell.angle_gamma   90.00
#
_symmetry.space_group_name_H-M   'P 1'
#
loop_
_entity.id
_entity.type
_entity.pdbx_description
1 polymer ?
#
loop_
_entity_poly.entity_id
_entity_poly.type
_entity_poly.pdbx_seq_one_letter_code
_entity_poly.pdbx_strand_id
1 'polypeptide(L)'
;MGALEFLSSLQKKVGETNTPVEKGLMYVDTWINEKPTKSTMVDSGATHNFITEAEAKRLNLRWEKDAGRMKAVNSAALPIIGLVKQTMIRLGDGVAS
;
A
#
# COMPACT_ATOMS: atom_id res chain seq x y z
N MET A 1 6.78 3.97 -18.95
CA MET A 1 6.94 2.51 -19.00
C MET A 1 7.61 2.07 -17.70
N GLY A 2 6.88 1.76 -16.63
CA GLY A 2 7.52 1.48 -15.33
C GLY A 2 6.65 0.78 -14.29
N ALA A 3 5.33 0.96 -14.32
CA ALA A 3 4.42 0.26 -13.42
C ALA A 3 4.17 -1.21 -13.82
N LEU A 4 4.17 -1.51 -15.13
CA LEU A 4 3.87 -2.85 -15.65
C LEU A 4 5.00 -3.84 -15.33
N GLU A 5 6.26 -3.43 -15.51
CA GLU A 5 7.45 -4.22 -15.17
C GLU A 5 7.55 -4.52 -13.66
N PHE A 6 7.14 -3.55 -12.83
CA PHE A 6 7.11 -3.72 -11.38
C PHE A 6 6.09 -4.79 -10.96
N LEU A 7 4.89 -4.78 -11.54
CA LEU A 7 3.86 -5.79 -11.27
C LEU A 7 4.29 -7.20 -11.73
N SER A 8 4.93 -7.33 -12.90
CA SER A 8 5.46 -8.62 -13.38
C SER A 8 6.53 -9.20 -12.44
N SER A 9 7.36 -8.32 -11.85
CA SER A 9 8.37 -8.72 -10.85
C SER A 9 7.75 -9.20 -9.54
N LEU A 10 6.61 -8.62 -9.13
CA LEU A 10 5.83 -9.09 -7.97
C LEU A 10 5.16 -10.44 -8.25
N GLN A 11 4.55 -10.62 -9.42
CA GLN A 11 3.93 -11.90 -9.82
C GLN A 11 4.95 -13.04 -9.82
N LYS A 12 6.19 -12.78 -10.24
CA LYS A 12 7.28 -13.77 -10.22
C LYS A 12 7.68 -14.20 -8.80
N LYS A 13 7.49 -13.34 -7.79
CA LYS A 13 7.74 -13.65 -6.36
C LYS A 13 6.56 -14.31 -5.64
N VAL A 14 5.33 -14.18 -6.16
CA VAL A 14 4.11 -14.77 -5.57
C VAL A 14 4.12 -16.32 -5.58
N GLY A 15 5.04 -16.95 -6.32
CA GLY A 15 5.18 -18.42 -6.34
C GLY A 15 5.67 -19.07 -5.04
N GLU A 16 6.18 -18.31 -4.06
CA GLU A 16 6.85 -18.87 -2.87
C GLU A 16 6.24 -18.45 -1.51
N THR A 17 5.24 -17.57 -1.47
CA THR A 17 4.68 -17.04 -0.21
C THR A 17 3.21 -17.39 -0.02
N ASN A 18 2.86 -17.93 1.15
CA ASN A 18 1.49 -18.26 1.61
C ASN A 18 0.62 -17.00 1.83
N THR A 19 0.48 -16.14 0.82
CA THR A 19 -0.39 -14.96 0.91
C THR A 19 -1.85 -15.38 0.90
N PRO A 20 -2.70 -14.90 1.84
CA PRO A 20 -4.14 -15.18 1.80
C PRO A 20 -4.77 -14.57 0.55
N VAL A 21 -5.12 -15.40 -0.42
CA VAL A 21 -5.92 -14.98 -1.59
C VAL A 21 -7.39 -15.06 -1.18
N GLU A 22 -7.92 -14.02 -0.53
CA GLU A 22 -9.36 -13.93 -0.30
C GLU A 22 -10.04 -13.43 -1.59
N LYS A 23 -10.82 -14.31 -2.24
CA LYS A 23 -11.78 -13.97 -3.31
C LYS A 23 -11.20 -13.12 -4.47
N GLY A 24 -9.96 -13.37 -4.85
CA GLY A 24 -9.29 -12.67 -5.96
C GLY A 24 -8.64 -11.34 -5.58
N LEU A 25 -8.64 -10.97 -4.29
CA LEU A 25 -7.80 -9.89 -3.78
C LEU A 25 -6.39 -10.41 -3.52
N MET A 26 -5.40 -9.63 -3.92
CA MET A 26 -3.99 -9.92 -3.71
C MET A 26 -3.46 -9.06 -2.57
N TYR A 27 -2.70 -9.68 -1.68
CA TYR A 27 -2.04 -9.02 -0.56
C TYR A 27 -0.54 -9.29 -0.61
N VAL A 28 0.25 -8.31 -0.20
CA VAL A 28 1.70 -8.35 -0.22
C VAL A 28 2.26 -7.81 1.10
N ASP A 29 3.25 -8.51 1.63
CA ASP A 29 4.02 -8.03 2.77
C ASP A 29 4.77 -6.75 2.38
N THR A 30 4.60 -5.71 3.19
CA THR A 30 5.11 -4.38 2.86
C THR A 30 5.80 -3.77 4.06
N TRP A 31 6.94 -3.11 3.82
CA TRP A 31 7.67 -2.33 4.81
C TRP A 31 7.54 -0.86 4.46
N ILE A 32 7.16 -0.06 5.45
CA ILE A 32 7.03 1.39 5.34
C ILE A 32 7.96 2.00 6.38
N ASN A 33 8.95 2.76 5.93
CA ASN A 33 10.03 3.28 6.78
C ASN A 33 10.62 2.19 7.69
N GLU A 34 11.02 1.07 7.07
CA GLU A 34 11.63 -0.11 7.72
C GLU A 34 10.74 -0.89 8.69
N LYS A 35 9.50 -0.45 8.90
CA LYS A 35 8.54 -1.14 9.76
C LYS A 35 7.61 -2.02 8.93
N PRO A 36 7.45 -3.30 9.27
CA PRO A 36 6.54 -4.18 8.55
C PRO A 36 5.08 -3.74 8.79
N THR A 37 4.26 -3.93 7.77
CA THR A 37 2.80 -3.78 7.79
C THR A 37 2.16 -5.16 7.71
N LYS A 38 0.99 -5.33 8.34
CA LYS A 38 0.38 -6.66 8.53
C LYS A 38 -0.13 -7.30 7.23
N SER A 39 -0.60 -6.48 6.28
CA SER A 39 -1.10 -6.91 4.98
C SER A 39 -1.40 -5.67 4.14
N THR A 40 -0.78 -5.55 2.96
CA THR A 40 -1.07 -4.45 2.02
C THR A 40 -1.79 -4.99 0.80
N MET A 41 -2.98 -4.46 0.52
CA MET A 41 -3.78 -4.86 -0.63
C MET A 41 -3.18 -4.29 -1.92
N VAL A 42 -3.13 -5.11 -2.97
CA VAL A 42 -2.74 -4.70 -4.32
C VAL A 42 -4.00 -4.28 -5.08
N ASP A 43 -4.18 -2.97 -5.29
CA ASP A 43 -5.26 -2.40 -6.08
C ASP A 43 -4.68 -1.61 -7.26
N SER A 44 -4.72 -2.20 -8.46
CA SER A 44 -4.26 -1.54 -9.69
C SER A 44 -5.24 -0.49 -10.23
N GLY A 45 -6.47 -0.45 -9.70
CA GLY A 45 -7.47 0.55 -10.05
C GLY A 45 -7.37 1.84 -9.22
N ALA A 46 -6.58 1.82 -8.14
CA ALA A 46 -6.36 2.99 -7.30
C ALA A 46 -5.42 4.00 -7.97
N THR A 47 -5.79 5.29 -7.93
CA THR A 47 -4.92 6.37 -8.41
C THR A 47 -3.88 6.80 -7.37
N HIS A 48 -4.12 6.52 -6.10
CA HIS A 48 -3.24 6.83 -4.98
C HIS A 48 -3.23 5.66 -4.01
N ASN A 49 -2.11 5.48 -3.30
CA ASN A 49 -2.04 4.51 -2.20
C ASN A 49 -2.70 5.08 -0.95
N PHE A 50 -3.55 4.30 -0.31
CA PHE A 50 -4.23 4.69 0.92
C PHE A 50 -3.76 3.84 2.10
N ILE A 51 -3.69 4.48 3.25
CA ILE A 51 -3.38 3.86 4.53
C ILE A 51 -4.41 4.33 5.55
N THR A 52 -4.81 3.44 6.46
CA THR A 52 -5.72 3.82 7.53
C THR A 52 -5.00 4.74 8.52
N GLU A 53 -5.74 5.65 9.15
CA GLU A 53 -5.17 6.54 10.16
C GLU A 53 -4.50 5.76 11.30
N ALA A 54 -5.12 4.66 11.73
CA ALA A 54 -4.61 3.80 12.78
C ALA A 54 -3.23 3.22 12.43
N GLU A 55 -3.05 2.76 11.18
CA GLU A 55 -1.77 2.21 10.73
C GLU A 55 -0.72 3.30 10.51
N ALA A 56 -1.12 4.46 9.97
CA ALA A 56 -0.23 5.61 9.84
C ALA A 56 0.30 6.09 11.21
N LYS A 57 -0.57 6.10 12.24
CA LYS A 57 -0.19 6.37 13.64
C LYS A 57 0.75 5.30 14.19
N ARG A 58 0.44 4.00 13.99
CA ARG A 58 1.28 2.88 14.43
C ARG A 58 2.70 2.95 13.85
N LEU A 59 2.81 3.33 12.58
CA LEU A 59 4.07 3.50 11.87
C LEU A 59 4.79 4.82 12.22
N ASN A 60 4.10 5.74 12.89
CA ASN A 60 4.58 7.08 13.22
C ASN A 60 4.92 7.91 11.96
N LEU A 61 4.06 7.81 10.94
CA LEU A 61 4.20 8.59 9.72
C LEU A 61 3.89 10.07 9.99
N ARG A 62 4.67 10.96 9.36
CA ARG A 62 4.37 12.39 9.34
C ARG A 62 3.55 12.69 8.09
N TRP A 63 2.38 13.28 8.27
CA TRP A 63 1.55 13.76 7.17
C TRP A 63 1.25 15.24 7.32
N GLU A 64 1.07 15.90 6.19
CA GLU A 64 0.60 17.27 6.09
C GLU A 64 -0.92 17.26 5.93
N LYS A 65 -1.60 18.29 6.46
CA LYS A 65 -3.04 18.43 6.29
C LYS A 65 -3.35 18.57 4.79
N ASP A 66 -4.29 17.77 4.33
CA ASP A 66 -4.79 17.80 2.96
C ASP A 66 -6.29 18.09 2.95
N ALA A 67 -6.77 18.84 1.96
CA ALA A 67 -8.19 19.14 1.79
C ALA A 67 -8.88 18.17 0.80
N GLY A 68 -8.13 17.21 0.27
CA GLY A 68 -8.60 16.23 -0.69
C GLY A 68 -9.58 15.24 -0.10
N ARG A 69 -10.21 14.50 -1.01
CA ARG A 69 -11.18 13.46 -0.68
C ARG A 69 -10.88 12.23 -1.52
N MET A 70 -11.09 11.05 -0.96
CA MET A 70 -11.04 9.78 -1.70
C MET A 70 -12.46 9.26 -1.93
N LYS A 71 -12.70 8.55 -3.03
CA LYS A 71 -13.97 7.86 -3.27
C LYS A 71 -13.70 6.51 -3.90
N ALA A 72 -14.50 5.51 -3.55
CA ALA A 72 -14.64 4.32 -4.36
C ALA A 72 -15.75 4.56 -5.40
N VAL A 73 -15.79 3.75 -6.46
CA VAL A 73 -16.70 3.93 -7.60
C VAL A 73 -18.17 4.06 -7.18
N ASN A 74 -18.58 3.33 -6.14
CA ASN A 74 -19.97 3.27 -5.67
C ASN A 74 -20.13 3.78 -4.23
N SER A 75 -19.24 4.67 -3.76
CA SER A 75 -19.33 5.22 -2.41
C SER A 75 -19.29 6.74 -2.38
N ALA A 76 -19.80 7.30 -1.29
CA ALA A 76 -19.62 8.71 -1.00
C ALA A 76 -18.13 9.02 -0.81
N ALA A 77 -17.70 10.20 -1.29
CA ALA A 77 -16.33 10.65 -1.08
C ALA A 77 -16.08 10.88 0.41
N LEU A 78 -14.98 10.36 0.94
CA LEU A 78 -14.52 10.53 2.33
C LEU A 78 -13.35 11.53 2.38
N PRO A 79 -13.22 12.33 3.44
CA PRO A 79 -12.10 13.25 3.59
C PRO A 79 -10.78 12.49 3.75
N ILE A 80 -9.70 13.03 3.17
CA ILE A 80 -8.33 12.60 3.45
C ILE A 80 -7.84 13.38 4.67
N ILE A 81 -7.28 12.68 5.66
CA ILE A 81 -6.81 13.30 6.91
C ILE A 81 -5.49 14.06 6.67
N GLY A 82 -4.68 13.55 5.76
CA GLY A 82 -3.45 14.19 5.32
C GLY A 82 -2.71 13.40 4.26
N LEU A 83 -1.69 14.02 3.70
CA LEU A 83 -0.81 13.43 2.70
C LEU A 83 0.55 13.12 3.32
N VAL A 84 1.01 11.89 3.14
CA VAL A 84 2.37 11.47 3.45
C VAL A 84 3.23 11.63 2.19
N LYS A 85 4.33 12.37 2.29
CA LYS A 85 5.28 12.57 1.19
C LYS A 85 6.58 11.83 1.49
N GLN A 86 7.32 11.46 0.44
CA GLN A 86 8.68 10.91 0.51
C GLN A 86 8.84 9.72 1.47
N THR A 87 7.89 8.79 1.46
CA THR A 87 7.96 7.58 2.29
C THR A 87 8.59 6.43 1.53
N MET A 88 9.53 5.74 2.17
CA MET A 88 10.12 4.54 1.61
C MET A 88 9.17 3.36 1.79
N ILE A 89 8.77 2.74 0.69
CA ILE A 89 7.92 1.56 0.65
C ILE A 89 8.70 0.43 -0.02
N ARG A 90 8.73 -0.73 0.62
CA ARG A 90 9.31 -1.97 0.07
C ARG A 90 8.27 -3.07 0.08
N LEU A 91 8.15 -3.81 -1.02
CA LEU A 91 7.20 -4.91 -1.18
C LEU A 91 7.96 -6.26 -1.23
N GLY A 92 7.43 -7.28 -0.57
CA GLY A 92 8.05 -8.62 -0.46
C GLY A 92 9.28 -8.63 0.45
N ASP A 93 9.97 -9.78 0.55
CA ASP A 93 10.98 -10.06 1.58
C ASP A 93 12.02 -8.95 1.74
N GLY A 94 11.92 -8.21 2.84
CA GLY A 94 12.81 -7.11 3.17
C GLY A 94 14.19 -7.61 3.58
N VAL A 95 15.15 -7.55 2.66
CA VAL A 95 16.58 -7.63 3.01
C VAL A 95 17.18 -6.24 2.80
N ALA A 96 17.36 -5.47 3.88
CA ALA A 96 18.26 -4.32 3.86
C ALA A 96 19.69 -4.86 3.97
N SER A 97 20.49 -4.64 2.93
CA SER A 97 21.96 -4.65 3.04
C SER A 97 22.40 -3.27 3.49
#